data_AF-A0A4S4LC03-F1
#
_entry.id   AF-A0A4S4LC03-F1
#
_cell.length_a   1.000
_cell.length_b   1.000
_cell.length_c   1.000
_cell.angle_alpha   90.00
_cell.angle_beta   90.00
_cell.angle_gamma   90.00
#
_symmetry.space_group_name_H-M   'P 1'
#
loop_
_entity.id
_entity.type
_entity.pdbx_description
1 polymer ?
#
loop_
_entity_poly.entity_id
_entity_poly.type
_entity_poly.pdbx_seq_one_letter_code
_entity_poly.pdbx_strand_id
1 'polypeptide(L)'
;MYNGIGLTTPRGSGTNGYVMRNLSTMRTFDSSARDGAAAWDNTPPKYREPDEGILEHERKRKVEVKCLELRLELEDKEVDDDKIEEEVDALRQKLLASLANSSLGNVKSLKSSDTHALAAAKKAELDKMARALGTRRDYSEGDAFDREKQEENRIRRQAEREERDRHREEERARYQAQKEKWEAERKERDRLRRREEDKMRKMREIDRERDFRDKDRDRDVRDRDREHMPPPPGPLRPTPSSTSTARTSLTRS
;
A
#
# COMPACT_ATOMS: atom_id res chain seq x y z
N MET A 1 -14.52 74.34 30.06
CA MET A 1 -15.17 73.21 29.36
C MET A 1 -14.11 72.19 29.03
N TYR A 2 -14.36 70.91 29.31
CA TYR A 2 -13.43 69.82 29.00
C TYR A 2 -14.05 68.97 27.88
N ASN A 3 -13.35 68.78 26.77
CA ASN A 3 -13.83 68.06 25.58
C ASN A 3 -15.19 68.56 25.04
N GLY A 4 -15.49 69.86 25.16
CA GLY A 4 -16.77 70.44 24.73
C GLY A 4 -17.98 70.05 25.59
N ILE A 5 -17.77 69.39 26.73
CA ILE A 5 -18.84 68.91 27.63
C ILE A 5 -18.79 69.70 28.95
N GLY A 6 -19.97 70.03 29.48
CA GLY A 6 -20.15 70.73 30.76
C GLY A 6 -20.32 72.24 30.65
N LEU A 7 -20.32 72.92 31.80
CA LEU A 7 -20.47 74.38 31.89
C LEU A 7 -19.13 75.11 31.71
N THR A 8 -19.14 76.33 31.17
CA THR A 8 -17.95 77.21 31.11
C THR A 8 -17.54 77.67 32.50
N THR A 9 -18.51 78.11 33.30
CA THR A 9 -18.35 78.46 34.71
C THR A 9 -19.54 77.94 35.53
N PRO A 10 -19.34 77.43 36.75
CA PRO A 10 -20.45 76.97 37.59
C PRO A 10 -21.24 78.13 38.23
N ARG A 11 -20.65 79.33 38.28
CA ARG A 11 -21.26 80.55 38.84
C ARG A 11 -22.50 80.95 38.05
N GLY A 12 -23.63 81.12 38.74
CA GLY A 12 -24.93 81.44 38.14
C GLY A 12 -25.75 80.22 37.70
N SER A 13 -25.18 79.01 37.67
CA SER A 13 -25.94 77.79 37.34
C SER A 13 -26.72 77.19 38.52
N GLY A 14 -26.43 77.62 39.75
CA GLY A 14 -27.03 77.04 40.96
C GLY A 14 -26.54 75.62 41.30
N THR A 15 -25.50 75.13 40.62
CA THR A 15 -24.92 73.79 40.86
C THR A 15 -23.42 73.86 41.11
N ASN A 16 -22.83 72.77 41.62
CA ASN A 16 -21.40 72.66 41.88
C ASN A 16 -20.56 72.47 40.58
N GLY A 17 -21.18 72.37 39.41
CA GLY A 17 -20.48 72.16 38.13
C GLY A 17 -19.90 70.76 37.93
N TYR A 18 -20.33 69.77 38.73
CA TYR A 18 -19.86 68.38 38.61
C TYR A 18 -20.51 67.67 37.42
N VAL A 19 -19.69 67.14 36.51
CA VAL A 19 -20.13 66.49 35.27
C VAL A 19 -19.71 65.02 35.29
N MET A 20 -20.69 64.13 35.15
CA MET A 20 -20.47 62.67 35.06
C MET A 20 -20.69 62.17 33.64
N ARG A 21 -19.91 61.16 33.23
CA ARG A 21 -20.18 60.44 31.99
C ARG A 21 -21.46 59.63 32.11
N ASN A 22 -22.26 59.60 31.05
CA ASN A 22 -23.42 58.70 30.98
C ASN A 22 -22.93 57.25 30.82
N LEU A 23 -23.31 56.37 31.76
CA LEU A 23 -22.98 54.94 31.74
C LEU A 23 -23.82 54.14 30.74
N SER A 24 -25.01 54.63 30.42
CA SER A 24 -25.99 53.97 29.55
C SER A 24 -25.86 54.37 28.08
N THR A 25 -25.04 55.37 27.77
CA THR A 25 -24.77 55.74 26.37
C THR A 25 -23.95 54.65 25.72
N MET A 26 -24.57 53.89 24.81
CA MET A 26 -23.85 52.94 23.97
C MET A 26 -22.84 53.72 23.13
N ARG A 27 -21.56 53.37 23.25
CA ARG A 27 -20.55 53.84 22.31
C ARG A 27 -20.93 53.30 20.94
N THR A 28 -21.26 54.19 20.00
CA THR A 28 -21.19 53.84 18.58
C THR A 28 -19.75 53.47 18.31
N PHE A 29 -19.47 52.18 18.22
CA PHE A 29 -18.17 51.71 17.77
C PHE A 29 -17.97 52.34 16.40
N ASP A 30 -16.93 53.18 16.26
CA ASP A 30 -16.63 53.79 14.98
C ASP A 30 -16.37 52.65 14.00
N SER A 31 -17.29 52.47 13.06
CA SER A 31 -17.23 51.39 12.09
C SER A 31 -16.07 51.60 11.11
N SER A 32 -15.34 52.73 11.20
CA SER A 32 -14.08 52.98 10.49
C SER A 32 -12.96 51.98 10.85
N ALA A 33 -13.01 51.32 12.02
CA ALA A 33 -12.08 50.24 12.35
C ALA A 33 -12.45 48.89 11.70
N ARG A 34 -13.56 48.84 10.97
CA ARG A 34 -14.14 47.63 10.36
C ARG A 34 -14.80 47.98 9.03
N ASP A 35 -14.00 48.39 8.06
CA ASP A 35 -14.33 48.10 6.67
C ASP A 35 -14.45 46.57 6.54
N GLY A 36 -15.67 46.06 6.70
CA GLY A 36 -15.96 44.64 6.63
C GLY A 36 -15.50 44.04 5.31
N ALA A 37 -15.40 44.83 4.24
CA ALA A 37 -14.83 44.45 2.95
C ALA A 37 -13.30 44.19 3.00
N ALA A 38 -12.55 45.02 3.72
CA ALA A 38 -11.10 44.83 3.90
C ALA A 38 -10.79 43.66 4.86
N ALA A 39 -11.72 43.31 5.76
CA ALA A 39 -11.58 42.16 6.64
C ALA A 39 -11.56 40.81 5.90
N TRP A 40 -12.23 40.70 4.75
CA TRP A 40 -12.20 39.52 3.88
C TRP A 40 -10.97 39.47 2.97
N ASP A 41 -10.35 40.62 2.70
CA ASP A 41 -9.12 40.74 1.90
C ASP A 41 -7.85 40.61 2.76
N ASN A 42 -8.00 40.66 4.09
CA ASN A 42 -6.92 40.33 5.00
C ASN A 42 -6.59 38.85 4.88
N THR A 43 -5.43 38.55 4.28
CA THR A 43 -4.87 37.20 4.23
C THR A 43 -4.97 36.53 5.61
N PRO A 44 -5.46 35.28 5.70
CA PRO A 44 -5.51 34.56 6.96
C PRO A 44 -4.17 34.67 7.70
N PRO A 45 -4.17 34.75 9.05
CA PRO A 45 -2.94 34.84 9.82
C PRO A 45 -1.99 33.72 9.37
N LYS A 46 -0.90 34.09 8.69
CA LYS A 46 0.06 33.11 8.19
C LYS A 46 0.67 32.40 9.39
N TYR A 47 0.41 31.10 9.51
CA TYR A 47 1.12 30.26 10.46
C TYR A 47 2.62 30.35 10.12
N ARG A 48 3.45 30.78 11.09
CA ARG A 48 4.89 30.78 10.88
C ARG A 48 5.35 29.34 10.77
N GLU A 49 6.01 29.02 9.66
CA GLU A 49 6.63 27.73 9.49
C GLU A 49 7.72 27.52 10.55
N PRO A 50 7.92 26.27 11.02
CA PRO A 50 9.04 25.95 11.89
C PRO A 50 10.35 26.22 11.13
N ASP A 51 11.30 26.88 11.81
CA ASP A 51 12.62 27.16 11.26
C ASP A 51 13.56 25.99 11.61
N GLU A 52 14.11 25.35 10.59
CA GLU A 52 15.00 24.20 10.75
C GLU A 52 16.28 24.57 11.50
N GLY A 53 16.82 25.78 11.29
CA GLY A 53 18.01 26.26 11.97
C GLY A 53 17.80 26.40 13.48
N ILE A 54 16.63 26.89 13.90
CA ILE A 54 16.27 27.00 15.32
C ILE A 54 16.09 25.60 15.93
N LEU A 55 15.46 24.67 15.22
CA LEU A 55 15.29 23.29 15.69
C LEU A 55 16.64 22.57 15.85
N GLU A 56 17.56 22.74 14.90
CA GLU A 56 18.91 22.19 14.99
C GLU A 56 19.70 22.81 16.14
N HIS A 57 19.60 24.13 16.32
CA HIS A 57 20.26 24.82 17.43
C HIS A 57 19.75 24.31 18.78
N GLU A 58 18.44 24.16 18.95
CA GLU A 58 17.86 23.57 20.17
C GLU A 58 18.30 22.12 20.40
N ARG A 59 18.49 21.32 19.33
CA ARG A 59 19.05 19.97 19.45
C ARG A 59 20.51 19.99 19.92
N LYS A 60 21.35 20.86 19.35
CA LYS A 60 22.76 21.01 19.77
C LYS A 60 22.87 21.56 21.19
N ARG A 61 22.05 22.53 21.55
CA ARG A 61 21.96 23.09 22.90
C ARG A 61 21.66 22.01 23.94
N LYS A 62 20.77 21.06 23.65
CA LYS A 62 20.50 19.92 24.55
C LYS A 62 21.69 19.00 24.76
N VAL A 63 22.61 18.90 23.79
CA VAL A 63 23.87 18.18 23.95
C VAL A 63 24.79 18.95 24.89
N GLU A 64 24.99 20.23 24.63
CA GLU A 64 25.87 21.07 25.47
C GLU A 64 25.37 21.19 26.91
N VAL A 65 24.06 21.24 27.14
CA VAL A 65 23.49 21.23 28.51
C VAL A 65 23.90 19.94 29.24
N LYS A 66 23.85 18.78 28.59
CA LYS A 66 24.28 17.52 29.21
C LYS A 66 25.79 17.47 29.44
N CYS A 67 26.57 18.04 28.54
CA CYS A 67 28.02 18.19 28.73
C CYS A 67 28.33 19.07 29.95
N LEU A 68 27.59 20.16 30.12
CA LEU A 68 27.72 21.04 31.29
C LEU A 68 27.27 20.35 32.58
N GLU A 69 26.18 19.59 32.55
CA GLU A 69 25.72 18.79 33.70
C GLU A 69 26.82 17.79 34.14
N LEU A 70 27.41 17.04 33.19
CA LEU A 70 28.50 16.12 33.51
C LEU A 70 29.72 16.84 34.09
N ARG A 71 30.10 17.98 33.48
CA ARG A 71 31.23 18.78 33.97
C ARG A 71 31.03 19.19 35.43
N LEU A 72 29.85 19.74 35.76
CA LEU A 72 29.51 20.12 37.13
C LEU A 72 29.58 18.91 38.09
N GLU A 73 29.06 17.74 37.67
CA GLU A 73 29.12 16.53 38.48
C GLU A 73 30.54 16.00 38.74
N LEU A 74 31.50 16.24 37.82
CA LEU A 74 32.90 15.84 37.99
C LEU A 74 33.70 16.86 38.79
N GLU A 75 33.40 18.15 38.62
CA GLU A 75 33.95 19.24 39.44
C GLU A 75 33.54 19.05 40.93
N ASP A 76 32.27 18.72 41.19
CA ASP A 76 31.78 18.40 42.55
C ASP A 76 32.47 17.17 43.17
N LYS A 77 33.05 16.30 42.35
CA LYS A 77 33.81 15.10 42.78
C LYS A 77 35.31 15.37 42.89
N GLU A 78 35.76 16.61 42.69
CA GLU A 78 37.17 17.02 42.74
C GLU A 78 38.06 16.20 41.77
N VAL A 79 37.53 15.87 40.59
CA VAL A 79 38.31 15.23 39.51
C VAL A 79 39.26 16.26 38.87
N ASP A 80 40.40 15.79 38.36
CA ASP A 80 41.38 16.62 37.65
C ASP A 80 40.79 17.23 36.36
N ASP A 81 41.04 18.51 36.11
CA ASP A 81 40.50 19.28 34.98
C ASP A 81 40.79 18.61 33.63
N ASP A 82 41.98 18.03 33.46
CA ASP A 82 42.37 17.33 32.21
C ASP A 82 41.46 16.12 31.94
N LYS A 83 41.10 15.37 33.00
CA LYS A 83 40.21 14.21 32.90
C LYS A 83 38.76 14.61 32.69
N ILE A 84 38.35 15.75 33.27
CA ILE A 84 37.01 16.31 33.07
C ILE A 84 36.83 16.66 31.59
N GLU A 85 37.80 17.31 30.97
CA GLU A 85 37.73 17.65 29.54
C GLU A 85 37.66 16.40 28.66
N GLU A 86 38.49 15.39 28.92
CA GLU A 86 38.46 14.11 28.18
C GLU A 86 37.09 13.41 28.25
N GLU A 87 36.51 13.30 29.46
CA GLU A 87 35.21 12.65 29.65
C GLU A 87 34.06 13.44 29.02
N VAL A 88 34.08 14.77 29.14
CA VAL A 88 33.06 15.65 28.55
C VAL A 88 33.13 15.63 27.03
N ASP A 89 34.33 15.64 26.43
CA ASP A 89 34.49 15.54 24.99
C ASP A 89 34.07 14.18 24.43
N ALA A 90 34.40 13.10 25.14
CA ALA A 90 33.91 11.77 24.79
C ALA A 90 32.37 11.71 24.82
N LEU A 91 31.74 12.31 25.83
CA LEU A 91 30.28 12.41 25.93
C LEU A 91 29.68 13.29 24.81
N ARG A 92 30.31 14.44 24.51
CA ARG A 92 29.89 15.34 23.43
C ARG A 92 29.88 14.60 22.08
N GLN A 93 30.96 13.91 21.73
CA GLN A 93 31.06 13.14 20.49
C GLN A 93 30.00 12.03 20.42
N LYS A 94 29.80 11.30 21.52
CA LYS A 94 28.78 10.24 21.62
C LYS A 94 27.36 10.78 21.42
N LEU A 95 27.03 11.90 22.03
CA LEU A 95 25.71 12.51 21.92
C LEU A 95 25.46 13.11 20.53
N LEU A 96 26.46 13.75 19.91
CA LEU A 96 26.35 14.24 18.54
C LEU A 96 26.14 13.08 17.54
N ALA A 97 26.88 11.98 17.70
CA ALA A 97 26.69 10.78 16.89
C ALA A 97 25.29 10.15 17.10
N SER A 98 24.81 10.12 18.34
CA SER A 98 23.44 9.66 18.63
C SER A 98 22.37 10.59 18.06
N LEU A 99 22.62 11.90 17.99
CA LEU A 99 21.69 12.88 17.46
C LEU A 99 21.47 12.70 15.95
N ALA A 100 22.54 12.37 15.21
CA ALA A 100 22.46 12.04 13.79
C ALA A 100 21.56 10.80 13.52
N ASN A 101 21.55 9.85 14.45
CA ASN A 101 20.80 8.60 14.33
C ASN A 101 19.40 8.64 15.00
N SER A 102 19.07 9.69 15.75
CA SER A 102 17.83 9.75 16.53
C SER A 102 16.77 10.61 15.84
N SER A 103 15.65 10.00 15.46
CA SER A 103 14.51 10.70 14.87
C SER A 103 13.52 11.16 15.93
N LEU A 104 13.16 12.45 15.87
CA LEU A 104 12.04 13.15 16.54
C LEU A 104 11.83 12.85 18.03
N GLY A 105 12.11 13.87 18.85
CA GLY A 105 11.78 13.88 20.29
C GLY A 105 10.28 13.85 20.58
N ASN A 106 9.94 13.40 21.78
CA ASN A 106 8.57 13.29 22.26
C ASN A 106 7.87 14.66 22.33
N VAL A 107 6.75 14.81 21.62
CA VAL A 107 5.96 16.06 21.57
C VAL A 107 5.43 16.46 22.96
N LYS A 108 5.18 15.48 23.84
CA LYS A 108 4.60 15.71 25.18
C LYS A 108 5.57 16.38 26.17
N SER A 109 6.87 16.36 25.89
CA SER A 109 7.89 16.98 26.76
C SER A 109 8.26 18.40 26.34
N LEU A 110 7.61 18.95 25.30
CA LEU A 110 7.88 20.30 24.81
C LEU A 110 7.34 21.36 25.78
N LYS A 111 8.15 22.40 26.03
CA LYS A 111 7.74 23.54 26.84
C LYS A 111 6.88 24.49 25.99
N SER A 112 6.04 25.30 26.63
CA SER A 112 5.27 26.35 25.95
C SER A 112 6.17 27.40 25.27
N SER A 113 7.39 27.57 25.75
CA SER A 113 8.42 28.42 25.14
C SER A 113 8.93 27.91 23.78
N ASP A 114 8.78 26.61 23.49
CA ASP A 114 9.39 25.97 22.33
C ASP A 114 8.51 26.12 21.09
N THR A 115 8.23 27.36 20.71
CA THR A 115 7.25 27.73 19.67
C THR A 115 7.50 27.02 18.33
N HIS A 116 8.74 26.95 17.86
CA HIS A 116 9.10 26.29 16.61
C HIS A 116 8.95 24.77 16.68
N ALA A 117 9.29 24.17 17.81
CA ALA A 117 9.15 22.73 17.99
C ALA A 117 7.68 22.31 18.15
N LEU A 118 6.86 23.14 18.81
CA LEU A 118 5.41 22.98 18.84
C LEU A 118 4.80 23.16 17.44
N ALA A 119 5.26 24.12 16.66
CA ALA A 119 4.82 24.31 15.28
C ALA A 119 5.18 23.11 14.39
N ALA A 120 6.39 22.58 14.50
CA ALA A 120 6.82 21.38 13.79
C ALA A 120 6.01 20.15 14.18
N ALA A 121 5.74 19.96 15.49
CA ALA A 121 4.90 18.89 15.98
C ALA A 121 3.47 19.00 15.46
N LYS A 122 2.86 20.20 15.50
CA LYS A 122 1.53 20.44 14.94
C LYS A 122 1.49 20.20 13.44
N LYS A 123 2.51 20.61 12.67
CA LYS A 123 2.60 20.33 11.24
C LYS A 123 2.57 18.82 10.97
N ALA A 124 3.37 18.04 11.73
CA ALA A 124 3.37 16.59 11.62
C ALA A 124 2.03 15.94 12.05
N GLU A 125 1.38 16.46 13.10
CA GLU A 125 0.05 16.00 13.53
C GLU A 125 -1.03 16.30 12.49
N LEU A 126 -1.05 17.51 11.93
CA LEU A 126 -1.96 17.91 10.86
C LEU A 126 -1.72 17.09 9.60
N ASP A 127 -0.47 16.85 9.21
CA ASP A 127 -0.13 15.97 8.08
C ASP A 127 -0.63 14.53 8.30
N LYS A 128 -0.52 14.03 9.54
CA LYS A 128 -1.03 12.70 9.91
C LYS A 128 -2.56 12.66 9.86
N MET A 129 -3.23 13.70 10.36
CA MET A 129 -4.68 13.84 10.32
C MET A 129 -5.20 13.97 8.88
N ALA A 130 -4.54 14.78 8.06
CA ALA A 130 -4.79 14.94 6.63
C ALA A 130 -4.74 13.59 5.90
N ARG A 131 -3.69 12.80 6.13
CA ARG A 131 -3.59 11.43 5.59
C ARG A 131 -4.71 10.53 6.07
N ALA A 132 -5.08 10.60 7.35
CA ALA A 132 -6.16 9.81 7.93
C ALA A 132 -7.54 10.17 7.33
N LEU A 133 -7.77 11.44 7.01
CA LEU A 133 -8.97 11.94 6.34
C LEU A 133 -8.93 11.71 4.81
N GLY A 134 -7.84 11.19 4.26
CA GLY A 134 -7.67 10.95 2.83
C GLY A 134 -7.50 12.24 2.01
N THR A 135 -7.13 13.36 2.63
CA THR A 135 -6.80 14.57 1.89
C THR A 135 -5.46 14.38 1.19
N ARG A 136 -5.40 14.74 -0.09
CA ARG A 136 -4.18 14.60 -0.89
C ARG A 136 -3.14 15.65 -0.46
N ARG A 137 -1.85 15.36 -0.67
CA ARG A 137 -0.75 16.29 -0.32
C ARG A 137 -0.70 17.52 -1.23
N ASP A 138 -1.26 17.41 -2.43
CA ASP A 138 -1.43 18.47 -3.43
C ASP A 138 -2.70 19.30 -3.24
N TYR A 139 -3.46 19.08 -2.14
CA TYR A 139 -4.68 19.82 -1.87
C TYR A 139 -4.37 21.22 -1.36
N SER A 140 -4.76 22.25 -2.13
CA SER A 140 -4.83 23.63 -1.64
C SER A 140 -6.25 24.02 -1.28
N GLU A 141 -6.38 24.80 -0.20
CA GLU A 141 -7.65 25.43 0.18
C GLU A 141 -8.13 26.33 -0.96
N GLY A 142 -9.41 26.27 -1.30
CA GLY A 142 -10.00 27.02 -2.43
C GLY A 142 -10.14 26.22 -3.72
N ASP A 143 -9.31 25.18 -3.95
CA ASP A 143 -9.37 24.34 -5.15
C ASP A 143 -10.73 23.67 -5.38
N ALA A 144 -11.45 23.44 -4.29
CA ALA A 144 -12.78 22.86 -4.32
C ALA A 144 -13.83 23.81 -4.90
N PHE A 145 -13.55 25.10 -5.04
CA PHE A 145 -14.48 26.10 -5.61
C PHE A 145 -14.08 26.55 -7.02
N ASP A 146 -12.81 26.34 -7.42
CA ASP A 146 -12.32 26.65 -8.77
C ASP A 146 -12.81 25.63 -9.81
N ARG A 147 -13.77 26.04 -10.65
CA ARG A 147 -14.38 25.16 -11.67
C ARG A 147 -13.36 24.61 -12.67
N GLU A 148 -12.42 25.43 -13.13
CA GLU A 148 -11.38 25.01 -14.08
C GLU A 148 -10.49 23.92 -13.47
N LYS A 149 -10.07 24.10 -12.21
CA LYS A 149 -9.23 23.13 -11.50
C LYS A 149 -9.96 21.83 -11.21
N GLN A 150 -11.29 21.88 -11.02
CA GLN A 150 -12.11 20.66 -10.93
C GLN A 150 -12.18 19.90 -12.26
N GLU A 151 -12.34 20.62 -13.37
CA GLU A 151 -12.37 20.02 -14.71
C GLU A 151 -11.02 19.38 -15.06
N GLU A 152 -9.91 20.09 -14.83
CA GLU A 152 -8.56 19.55 -15.01
C GLU A 152 -8.35 18.28 -14.17
N ASN A 153 -8.73 18.31 -12.89
CA ASN A 153 -8.64 17.14 -12.02
C ASN A 153 -9.52 15.97 -12.51
N ARG A 154 -10.68 16.25 -13.11
CA ARG A 154 -11.57 15.23 -13.68
C ARG A 154 -10.94 14.60 -14.93
N ILE A 155 -10.41 15.41 -15.84
CA ILE A 155 -9.71 14.96 -17.05
C ILE A 155 -8.48 14.12 -16.66
N ARG A 156 -7.66 14.60 -15.70
CA ARG A 156 -6.50 13.88 -15.19
C ARG A 156 -6.87 12.51 -14.63
N ARG A 157 -7.92 12.43 -13.81
CA ARG A 157 -8.43 11.16 -13.27
C ARG A 157 -8.95 10.22 -14.36
N GLN A 158 -9.52 10.77 -15.43
CA GLN A 158 -10.01 9.96 -16.55
C GLN A 158 -8.85 9.40 -17.37
N ALA A 159 -7.84 10.22 -17.69
CA ALA A 159 -6.63 9.80 -18.39
C ALA A 159 -5.85 8.73 -17.59
N GLU A 160 -5.69 8.90 -16.28
CA GLU A 160 -5.01 7.92 -15.41
C GLU A 160 -5.74 6.56 -15.39
N ARG A 161 -7.07 6.57 -15.40
CA ARG A 161 -7.87 5.34 -15.48
C ARG A 161 -7.69 4.65 -16.83
N GLU A 162 -7.73 5.41 -17.92
CA GLU A 162 -7.55 4.89 -19.27
C GLU A 162 -6.14 4.30 -19.47
N GLU A 163 -5.10 4.95 -18.95
CA GLU A 163 -3.74 4.43 -18.96
C GLU A 163 -3.61 3.14 -18.14
N ARG A 164 -4.20 3.11 -16.95
CA ARG A 164 -4.19 1.91 -16.10
C ARG A 164 -4.95 0.74 -16.73
N ASP A 165 -6.07 1.01 -17.41
CA ASP A 165 -6.84 -0.02 -18.09
C ASP A 165 -6.10 -0.50 -19.35
N ARG A 166 -5.45 0.40 -20.12
CA ARG A 166 -4.52 0.03 -21.20
C ARG A 166 -3.40 -0.87 -20.70
N HIS A 167 -2.74 -0.53 -19.59
CA HIS A 167 -1.68 -1.36 -19.02
C HIS A 167 -2.19 -2.76 -18.64
N ARG A 168 -3.39 -2.86 -18.06
CA ARG A 168 -4.01 -4.15 -17.71
C ARG A 168 -4.35 -4.98 -18.95
N GLU A 169 -4.82 -4.34 -20.01
CA GLU A 169 -5.11 -5.00 -21.28
C GLU A 169 -3.82 -5.50 -21.95
N GLU A 170 -2.76 -4.70 -21.93
CA GLU A 170 -1.43 -5.10 -22.42
C GLU A 170 -0.87 -6.29 -21.63
N GLU A 171 -0.96 -6.27 -20.29
CA GLU A 171 -0.54 -7.41 -19.46
C GLU A 171 -1.36 -8.67 -19.74
N ARG A 172 -2.69 -8.53 -19.90
CA ARG A 172 -3.56 -9.65 -20.27
C ARG A 172 -3.22 -10.20 -21.66
N ALA A 173 -2.97 -9.32 -22.63
CA ALA A 173 -2.58 -9.73 -23.98
C ALA A 173 -1.22 -10.45 -23.97
N ARG A 174 -0.24 -9.95 -23.20
CA ARG A 174 1.06 -10.63 -23.00
C ARG A 174 0.89 -12.00 -22.37
N TYR A 175 0.05 -12.11 -21.35
CA TYR A 175 -0.24 -13.39 -20.69
C TYR A 175 -0.92 -14.39 -21.64
N GLN A 176 -1.91 -13.96 -22.42
CA GLN A 176 -2.57 -14.81 -23.42
C GLN A 176 -1.58 -15.27 -24.51
N ALA A 177 -0.76 -14.35 -25.03
CA ALA A 177 0.26 -14.70 -26.02
C ALA A 177 1.30 -15.70 -25.45
N GLN A 178 1.67 -15.58 -24.18
CA GLN A 178 2.55 -16.55 -23.52
C GLN A 178 1.86 -17.91 -23.34
N LYS A 179 0.58 -17.92 -22.96
CA LYS A 179 -0.22 -19.13 -22.82
C LYS A 179 -0.39 -19.85 -24.16
N GLU A 180 -0.71 -19.14 -25.23
CA GLU A 180 -0.82 -19.69 -26.59
C GLU A 180 0.51 -20.30 -27.06
N LYS A 181 1.64 -19.63 -26.79
CA LYS A 181 2.97 -20.19 -27.06
C LYS A 181 3.22 -21.49 -26.30
N TRP A 182 2.87 -21.55 -25.01
CA TRP A 182 3.03 -22.75 -24.19
C TRP A 182 2.12 -23.89 -24.64
N GLU A 183 0.86 -23.59 -25.03
CA GLU A 183 -0.05 -24.58 -25.59
C GLU A 183 0.42 -25.09 -26.96
N ALA A 184 0.95 -24.20 -27.81
CA ALA A 184 1.53 -24.58 -29.10
C ALA A 184 2.76 -25.49 -28.92
N GLU A 185 3.67 -25.13 -28.02
CA GLU A 185 4.85 -25.93 -27.66
C GLU A 185 4.43 -27.30 -27.11
N ARG A 186 3.46 -27.35 -26.19
CA ARG A 186 2.92 -28.61 -25.67
C ARG A 186 2.32 -29.48 -26.76
N LYS A 187 1.55 -28.88 -27.69
CA LYS A 187 0.93 -29.59 -28.82
C LYS A 187 1.97 -30.08 -29.81
N GLU A 188 3.05 -29.33 -30.03
CA GLU A 188 4.19 -29.76 -30.83
C GLU A 188 4.92 -30.93 -30.19
N ARG A 189 5.19 -30.85 -28.88
CA ARG A 189 5.80 -31.95 -28.11
C ARG A 189 4.97 -33.23 -28.17
N ASP A 190 3.65 -33.13 -28.02
CA ASP A 190 2.74 -34.28 -28.13
C ASP A 190 2.70 -34.84 -29.56
N ARG A 191 2.76 -33.98 -30.59
CA ARG A 191 2.89 -34.42 -32.00
C ARG A 191 4.20 -35.15 -32.25
N LEU A 192 5.31 -34.66 -31.69
CA LEU A 192 6.62 -35.30 -31.82
C LEU A 192 6.63 -36.66 -31.15
N ARG A 193 6.08 -36.75 -29.93
CA ARG A 193 5.93 -38.02 -29.19
C ARG A 193 5.11 -39.04 -29.97
N ARG A 194 3.97 -38.66 -30.55
CA ARG A 194 3.17 -39.57 -31.40
C ARG A 194 3.95 -40.08 -32.61
N ARG A 195 4.70 -39.21 -33.27
CA ARG A 195 5.57 -39.60 -34.40
C ARG A 195 6.66 -40.59 -33.96
N GLU A 196 7.23 -40.42 -32.77
CA GLU A 196 8.20 -41.37 -32.22
C GLU A 196 7.57 -42.70 -31.82
N GLU A 197 6.38 -42.68 -31.22
CA GLU A 197 5.61 -43.89 -30.87
C GLU A 197 5.24 -44.68 -32.14
N ASP A 198 4.80 -44.01 -33.21
CA ASP A 198 4.50 -44.65 -34.50
C ASP A 198 5.77 -45.23 -35.16
N LYS A 199 6.91 -44.52 -35.09
CA LYS A 199 8.21 -45.06 -35.54
C LYS A 199 8.60 -46.31 -34.75
N MET A 200 8.46 -46.28 -33.43
CA MET A 200 8.76 -47.43 -32.56
C MET A 200 7.82 -48.60 -32.83
N ARG A 201 6.53 -48.33 -33.08
CA ARG A 201 5.56 -49.36 -33.43
C ARG A 201 5.93 -50.03 -34.76
N LYS A 202 6.30 -49.23 -35.77
CA LYS A 202 6.75 -49.73 -37.07
C LYS A 202 8.06 -50.52 -36.96
N MET A 203 8.99 -50.09 -36.12
CA MET A 203 10.23 -50.83 -35.83
C MET A 203 9.94 -52.18 -35.17
N ARG A 204 9.02 -52.23 -34.18
CA ARG A 204 8.58 -53.48 -33.56
C ARG A 204 7.83 -54.40 -34.52
N GLU A 205 7.10 -53.85 -35.47
CA GLU A 205 6.40 -54.61 -36.50
C GLU A 205 7.40 -55.28 -37.45
N ILE A 206 8.43 -54.54 -37.90
CA ILE A 206 9.54 -55.09 -38.68
C ILE A 206 10.27 -56.20 -37.91
N ASP A 207 10.51 -55.98 -36.61
CA ASP A 207 11.18 -56.98 -35.76
C ASP A 207 10.34 -58.26 -35.60
N ARG A 208 9.02 -58.11 -35.41
CA ARG A 208 8.09 -59.26 -35.40
C ARG A 208 8.02 -59.97 -36.74
N GLU A 209 8.05 -59.23 -37.85
CA GLU A 209 8.04 -59.81 -39.19
C GLU A 209 9.33 -60.62 -39.45
N ARG A 210 10.46 -60.14 -38.92
CA ARG A 210 11.73 -60.89 -38.90
C ARG A 210 11.61 -62.18 -38.09
N ASP A 211 11.08 -62.10 -36.86
CA ASP A 211 10.84 -63.26 -35.99
C ASP A 211 9.87 -64.28 -36.61
N PHE A 212 8.84 -63.80 -37.32
CA PHE A 212 7.89 -64.67 -38.01
C PHE A 212 8.56 -65.42 -39.16
N ARG A 213 9.41 -64.72 -39.91
CA ARG A 213 10.20 -65.30 -41.00
C ARG A 213 11.21 -66.34 -40.50
N ASP A 214 11.78 -66.11 -39.31
CA ASP A 214 12.66 -67.07 -38.64
C ASP A 214 11.88 -68.28 -38.09
N LYS A 215 10.65 -68.08 -37.58
CA LYS A 215 9.77 -69.18 -37.13
C LYS A 215 9.20 -70.03 -38.26
N ASP A 216 8.90 -69.47 -39.43
CA ASP A 216 8.43 -70.24 -40.57
C ASP A 216 9.56 -71.16 -41.10
N ARG A 217 10.83 -70.73 -41.03
CA ARG A 217 11.97 -71.65 -41.27
C ARG A 217 12.01 -72.80 -40.28
N ASP A 218 11.72 -72.56 -39.00
CA ASP A 218 11.70 -73.61 -37.98
C ASP A 218 10.48 -74.55 -38.09
N ARG A 219 9.37 -74.08 -38.67
CA ARG A 219 8.13 -74.87 -38.84
C ARG A 219 8.26 -75.92 -39.94
N ASP A 220 8.94 -75.59 -41.03
CA ASP A 220 9.28 -76.55 -42.10
C ASP A 220 10.08 -77.76 -41.56
N VAL A 221 10.80 -77.59 -40.44
CA VAL A 221 11.53 -78.69 -39.79
C VAL A 221 10.58 -79.62 -39.02
N ARG A 222 9.49 -79.09 -38.43
CA ARG A 222 8.60 -79.84 -37.51
C ARG A 222 7.46 -80.60 -38.18
N ASP A 223 7.00 -80.20 -39.37
CA ASP A 223 5.89 -80.90 -40.05
C ASP A 223 6.30 -82.28 -40.61
N ARG A 224 7.59 -82.63 -40.63
CA ARG A 224 8.04 -84.01 -40.92
C ARG A 224 7.62 -85.05 -39.89
N ASP A 225 7.36 -84.65 -38.65
CA ASP A 225 7.23 -85.60 -37.54
C ASP A 225 5.79 -86.03 -37.24
N ARG A 226 4.78 -85.51 -37.95
CA ARG A 226 3.35 -85.62 -37.56
C ARG A 226 2.50 -86.68 -38.28
N GLU A 227 3.04 -87.44 -39.24
CA GLU A 227 2.26 -88.40 -40.05
C GLU A 227 2.04 -89.81 -39.45
N HIS A 228 2.13 -90.01 -38.12
CA HIS A 228 2.07 -91.35 -37.52
C HIS A 228 1.17 -91.47 -36.27
N MET A 229 -0.14 -91.23 -36.38
CA MET A 229 -1.11 -91.71 -35.38
C MET A 229 -2.51 -92.07 -35.94
N PRO A 230 -3.17 -93.15 -35.47
CA PRO A 230 -4.46 -93.64 -35.99
C PRO A 230 -5.69 -93.15 -35.18
N PRO A 231 -6.93 -93.28 -35.72
CA PRO A 231 -8.14 -92.66 -35.14
C PRO A 231 -9.07 -93.63 -34.33
N PRO A 232 -9.95 -93.13 -33.44
CA PRO A 232 -10.94 -93.95 -32.71
C PRO A 232 -12.38 -93.88 -33.29
N PRO A 233 -13.28 -94.83 -32.90
CA PRO A 233 -14.43 -95.27 -33.70
C PRO A 233 -15.80 -94.64 -33.32
N GLY A 234 -16.82 -94.83 -34.19
CA GLY A 234 -18.15 -94.18 -34.14
C GLY A 234 -19.38 -95.04 -33.71
N PRO A 235 -20.61 -94.78 -34.23
CA PRO A 235 -21.68 -94.09 -33.50
C PRO A 235 -23.06 -94.80 -33.52
N LEU A 236 -24.05 -94.42 -32.67
CA LEU A 236 -25.48 -94.77 -32.85
C LEU A 236 -26.48 -93.71 -32.33
N ARG A 237 -27.57 -93.48 -33.09
CA ARG A 237 -28.79 -92.69 -32.78
C ARG A 237 -30.01 -93.63 -32.65
N PRO A 238 -31.12 -93.21 -32.00
CA PRO A 238 -32.39 -93.11 -32.73
C PRO A 238 -33.29 -91.90 -32.32
N THR A 239 -34.53 -91.89 -32.81
CA THR A 239 -35.39 -90.76 -33.26
C THR A 239 -36.57 -90.39 -32.30
N PRO A 240 -37.75 -89.81 -32.69
CA PRO A 240 -38.24 -88.52 -32.14
C PRO A 240 -39.68 -88.56 -31.53
N SER A 241 -40.25 -87.36 -31.29
CA SER A 241 -41.66 -86.99 -30.93
C SER A 241 -41.98 -86.98 -29.42
N SER A 242 -42.83 -86.12 -28.84
CA SER A 242 -43.55 -84.90 -29.25
C SER A 242 -44.19 -84.25 -28.00
N THR A 243 -44.19 -82.91 -27.96
CA THR A 243 -45.21 -81.96 -27.44
C THR A 243 -46.11 -82.27 -26.22
N SER A 244 -46.24 -81.31 -25.27
CA SER A 244 -47.53 -80.68 -24.86
C SER A 244 -47.43 -79.79 -23.59
N THR A 245 -47.68 -78.48 -23.79
CA THR A 245 -48.66 -77.59 -23.10
C THR A 245 -48.59 -77.18 -21.60
N ALA A 246 -48.96 -75.90 -21.40
CA ALA A 246 -49.57 -75.20 -20.23
C ALA A 246 -48.62 -74.43 -19.26
N ARG A 247 -48.65 -73.08 -19.24
CA ARG A 247 -49.49 -72.16 -18.40
C ARG A 247 -49.02 -72.19 -16.93
N THR A 248 -48.62 -71.10 -16.26
CA THR A 248 -49.46 -69.99 -15.78
C THR A 248 -48.58 -68.96 -15.02
N SER A 249 -49.02 -67.71 -14.99
CA SER A 249 -48.57 -66.50 -14.27
C SER A 249 -48.46 -66.59 -12.74
N LEU A 250 -47.65 -65.72 -12.08
CA LEU A 250 -48.09 -64.64 -11.15
C LEU A 250 -46.92 -63.91 -10.43
N THR A 251 -47.06 -62.57 -10.32
CA THR A 251 -46.70 -61.59 -9.23
C THR A 251 -45.26 -61.54 -8.67
N ARG A 252 -44.51 -60.44 -8.80
CA ARG A 252 -44.64 -59.08 -8.22
C ARG A 252 -44.25 -58.99 -6.73
N SER A 253 -43.16 -58.25 -6.47
CA SER A 253 -43.03 -57.20 -5.44
C SER A 253 -41.96 -56.23 -5.91
#